data_AF-A0A6A6X998-F1
#
_entry.id   AF-A0A6A6X998-F1
#
_cell.length_a   1.000
_cell.length_b   1.000
_cell.length_c   1.000
_cell.angle_alpha   90.00
_cell.angle_beta   90.00
_cell.angle_gamma   90.00
#
_symmetry.space_group_name_H-M   'P 1'
#
loop_
_entity.id
_entity.type
_entity.pdbx_description
1 polymer ?
#
loop_
_entity_poly.entity_id
_entity_poly.type
_entity_poly.pdbx_seq_one_letter_code
_entity_poly.pdbx_strand_id
1 'polypeptide(L)'
;QWLTQPSMSPHAKRHHVRFFPIDDKDMDKFQNCPAGTYVDNVVTSPYFTYFYLQSHAAIKGTAKPAPYFVFENGKDMSYKLTIPQTHELCYTFVRSTVGVSYAAPAYYADRLCERGRHYLRDYFIKTQQGKAWQEELDDIKRNTEQQAKRKRVSRWGRNKIHRKKKSDARRKRRQCKDWTMRYAKSEFYVHGKDKNPWHPNVSKTMFQM
;
A
#
# COMPACT_ATOMS: atom_id res chain seq x y z
N GLN A 1 -1.09 -13.99 -25.94
CA GLN A 1 -1.40 -14.77 -24.72
C GLN A 1 -0.63 -14.13 -23.57
N TRP A 2 -1.32 -13.55 -22.58
CA TRP A 2 -0.66 -12.94 -21.42
C TRP A 2 -0.13 -14.05 -20.52
N LEU A 3 1.18 -14.23 -20.53
CA LEU A 3 1.89 -15.22 -19.75
C LEU A 3 1.74 -14.89 -18.25
N THR A 4 0.95 -15.67 -17.52
CA THR A 4 0.87 -15.62 -16.05
C THR A 4 2.26 -15.81 -15.44
N GLN A 5 2.83 -14.76 -14.84
CA GLN A 5 4.06 -14.83 -14.06
C GLN A 5 3.73 -15.26 -12.62
N PRO A 6 4.68 -15.83 -11.85
CA PRO A 6 4.46 -16.09 -10.42
C PRO A 6 4.03 -14.80 -9.71
N SER A 7 3.03 -14.92 -8.84
CA SER A 7 2.56 -13.78 -8.06
C SER A 7 3.50 -13.57 -6.88
N MET A 8 4.28 -12.50 -6.98
CA MET A 8 5.29 -12.14 -6.00
C MET A 8 4.98 -10.77 -5.46
N SER A 9 4.95 -10.65 -4.14
CA SER A 9 4.75 -9.37 -3.48
C SER A 9 5.97 -9.03 -2.63
N PRO A 10 6.53 -7.82 -2.74
CA PRO A 10 7.47 -7.34 -1.75
C PRO A 10 6.73 -7.20 -0.41
N HIS A 11 7.04 -8.07 0.54
CA HIS A 11 6.21 -8.25 1.73
C HIS A 11 6.42 -7.14 2.79
N ALA A 12 7.63 -6.59 2.90
CA ALA A 12 7.93 -5.52 3.86
C ALA A 12 9.25 -4.80 3.57
N LYS A 13 9.19 -3.57 3.02
CA LYS A 13 10.37 -2.66 2.96
C LYS A 13 10.86 -2.25 4.35
N ARG A 14 10.08 -2.50 5.41
CA ARG A 14 10.35 -2.16 6.81
C ARG A 14 10.68 -3.38 7.65
N HIS A 15 11.87 -3.95 7.47
CA HIS A 15 12.43 -5.01 8.32
C HIS A 15 13.77 -4.62 8.99
N HIS A 16 14.30 -5.51 9.84
CA HIS A 16 15.56 -5.31 10.56
C HIS A 16 16.76 -6.01 9.91
N VAL A 17 16.57 -6.74 8.81
CA VAL A 17 17.65 -7.49 8.14
C VAL A 17 18.57 -6.54 7.37
N ARG A 18 19.88 -6.72 7.53
CA ARG A 18 20.96 -6.03 6.80
C ARG A 18 22.00 -7.07 6.39
N PHE A 19 22.61 -6.86 5.24
CA PHE A 19 23.72 -7.67 4.78
C PHE A 19 24.97 -6.82 4.71
N PHE A 20 26.09 -7.43 5.05
CA PHE A 20 27.40 -6.82 5.03
C PHE A 20 28.32 -7.69 4.17
N PRO A 21 29.10 -7.10 3.27
CA PRO A 21 30.14 -7.83 2.55
C PRO A 21 31.21 -8.32 3.52
N ILE A 22 31.78 -9.50 3.26
CA ILE A 22 32.83 -10.10 4.09
C ILE A 22 34.20 -9.56 3.66
N ASP A 23 34.43 -9.53 2.35
CA ASP A 23 35.67 -9.08 1.75
C ASP A 23 35.52 -7.71 1.10
N ASP A 24 36.60 -6.92 1.11
CA ASP A 24 36.62 -5.60 0.49
C ASP A 24 36.33 -5.62 -1.02
N LYS A 25 36.59 -6.76 -1.67
CA LYS A 25 36.36 -6.98 -3.11
C LYS A 25 34.87 -7.10 -3.46
N ASP A 26 34.05 -7.51 -2.50
CA ASP A 26 32.60 -7.69 -2.64
C ASP A 26 31.83 -6.45 -2.16
N MET A 27 32.52 -5.32 -2.00
CA MET A 27 31.92 -4.05 -1.64
C MET A 27 31.60 -3.21 -2.86
N ASP A 28 30.43 -2.58 -2.84
CA ASP A 28 30.13 -1.47 -3.73
C ASP A 28 30.88 -0.19 -3.30
N LYS A 29 30.77 0.85 -4.12
CA LYS A 29 31.36 2.17 -3.86
C LYS A 29 30.97 2.78 -2.50
N PHE A 30 29.87 2.33 -1.91
CA PHE A 30 29.30 2.85 -0.68
C PHE A 30 29.44 1.86 0.50
N GLN A 31 30.34 0.89 0.39
CA GLN A 31 30.63 -0.11 1.44
C GLN A 31 29.42 -1.01 1.78
N ASN A 32 28.56 -1.27 0.80
CA ASN A 32 27.46 -2.22 0.88
C ASN A 32 27.66 -3.38 -0.10
N CYS A 33 26.86 -4.43 0.00
CA CYS A 33 26.84 -5.47 -1.02
C CYS A 33 26.50 -4.89 -2.41
N PRO A 34 27.01 -5.45 -3.52
CA PRO A 34 26.70 -4.97 -4.87
C PRO A 34 25.21 -5.11 -5.18
N ALA A 35 24.71 -4.23 -6.06
CA ALA A 35 23.36 -4.36 -6.58
C ALA A 35 23.20 -5.69 -7.33
N GLY A 36 22.13 -6.44 -7.05
CA GLY A 36 21.90 -7.79 -7.54
C GLY A 36 22.18 -8.89 -6.52
N THR A 37 22.79 -8.55 -5.38
CA THR A 37 23.01 -9.53 -4.29
C THR A 37 21.67 -10.08 -3.80
N TYR A 38 21.53 -11.40 -3.79
CA TYR A 38 20.37 -12.08 -3.23
C TYR A 38 20.79 -13.13 -2.21
N VAL A 39 19.89 -13.40 -1.26
CA VAL A 39 20.07 -14.42 -0.22
C VAL A 39 18.79 -15.22 -0.11
N ASP A 40 18.86 -16.50 -0.46
CA ASP A 40 17.75 -17.46 -0.47
C ASP A 40 17.91 -18.56 0.59
N ASN A 41 19.07 -18.68 1.22
CA ASN A 41 19.42 -19.74 2.16
C ASN A 41 19.73 -19.19 3.58
N VAL A 42 19.64 -20.07 4.59
CA VAL A 42 20.00 -19.86 6.01
C VAL A 42 19.11 -18.86 6.78
N VAL A 43 18.88 -17.67 6.22
CA VAL A 43 18.16 -16.56 6.87
C VAL A 43 16.69 -16.47 6.42
N THR A 44 16.26 -17.43 5.61
CA THR A 44 14.96 -17.52 4.96
C THR A 44 14.11 -18.63 5.59
N SER A 45 12.80 -18.63 5.31
CA SER A 45 11.91 -19.69 5.82
C SER A 45 12.23 -21.03 5.17
N PRO A 46 12.40 -22.13 5.93
CA PRO A 46 12.63 -23.45 5.35
C PRO A 46 11.38 -24.03 4.66
N TYR A 47 10.19 -23.52 5.00
CA TYR A 47 8.91 -24.04 4.51
C TYR A 47 8.33 -23.26 3.33
N PHE A 48 8.76 -22.01 3.16
CA PHE A 48 8.15 -21.11 2.18
C PHE A 48 9.20 -20.54 1.26
N THR A 49 8.80 -20.40 0.01
CA THR A 49 9.59 -19.72 -1.00
C THR A 49 9.77 -18.25 -0.68
N TYR A 50 10.96 -17.92 -0.19
CA TYR A 50 11.28 -16.60 0.31
C TYR A 50 12.76 -16.28 0.10
N PHE A 51 13.05 -15.10 -0.43
CA PHE A 51 14.42 -14.63 -0.62
C PHE A 51 14.53 -13.13 -0.38
N TYR A 52 15.73 -12.69 -0.04
CA TYR A 52 16.08 -11.28 0.02
C TYR A 52 16.81 -10.87 -1.26
N LEU A 53 16.51 -9.69 -1.79
CA LEU A 53 17.19 -9.14 -2.95
C LEU A 53 17.56 -7.67 -2.70
N GLN A 54 18.85 -7.35 -2.82
CA GLN A 54 19.38 -6.00 -2.81
C GLN A 54 19.54 -5.50 -4.25
N SER A 55 18.49 -4.89 -4.79
CA SER A 55 18.43 -4.46 -6.20
C SER A 55 19.07 -3.11 -6.50
N HIS A 56 19.58 -2.40 -5.50
CA HIS A 56 20.07 -1.03 -5.64
C HIS A 56 21.36 -0.83 -4.87
N ALA A 57 22.21 0.07 -5.36
CA ALA A 57 23.33 0.61 -4.60
C ALA A 57 22.80 1.63 -3.59
N ALA A 58 23.12 1.46 -2.31
CA ALA A 58 22.69 2.39 -1.27
C ALA A 58 23.62 3.60 -1.23
N ILE A 59 23.15 4.73 -1.76
CA ILE A 59 23.94 5.99 -1.81
C ILE A 59 24.32 6.49 -0.41
N LYS A 60 23.50 6.20 0.60
CA LYS A 60 23.72 6.65 1.98
C LYS A 60 23.29 5.60 2.99
N GLY A 61 24.18 5.32 3.94
CA GLY A 61 23.95 4.38 5.03
C GLY A 61 23.98 2.92 4.57
N THR A 62 23.49 2.03 5.43
CA THR A 62 23.45 0.59 5.12
C THR A 62 22.27 0.25 4.23
N ALA A 63 22.56 -0.46 3.14
CA ALA A 63 21.58 -0.96 2.20
C ALA A 63 20.58 -1.88 2.88
N LYS A 64 19.34 -1.80 2.41
CA LYS A 64 18.24 -2.59 2.92
C LYS A 64 17.72 -3.51 1.82
N PRO A 65 17.97 -4.82 1.89
CA PRO A 65 17.49 -5.76 0.88
C PRO A 65 15.96 -5.85 0.96
N ALA A 66 15.27 -5.96 -0.17
CA ALA A 66 13.82 -6.19 -0.18
C ALA A 66 13.51 -7.68 0.02
N PRO A 67 12.60 -8.04 0.94
CA PRO A 67 12.13 -9.41 1.09
C PRO A 67 11.06 -9.72 0.04
N TYR A 68 11.24 -10.79 -0.72
CA TYR A 68 10.27 -11.30 -1.68
C TYR A 68 9.73 -12.63 -1.20
N PHE A 69 8.40 -12.71 -1.16
CA PHE A 69 7.67 -13.94 -0.84
C PHE A 69 6.88 -14.34 -2.08
N VAL A 70 7.02 -15.61 -2.49
CA VAL A 70 6.25 -16.19 -3.59
C VAL A 70 5.03 -16.87 -2.98
N PHE A 71 3.85 -16.31 -3.23
CA PHE A 71 2.60 -16.88 -2.72
C PHE A 71 2.07 -17.98 -3.64
N GLU A 72 2.16 -17.76 -4.94
CA GLU A 72 1.64 -18.67 -5.94
C GLU A 72 2.57 -18.69 -7.15
N ASN A 73 2.96 -19.89 -7.55
CA ASN A 73 3.79 -20.11 -8.73
C ASN A 73 3.03 -20.99 -9.73
N GLY A 74 2.02 -20.44 -10.40
CA GLY A 74 1.17 -21.20 -11.33
C GLY A 74 1.87 -21.72 -12.59
N LYS A 75 3.18 -21.51 -12.74
CA LYS A 75 3.99 -21.97 -13.89
C LYS A 75 5.22 -22.77 -13.50
N ASP A 76 5.36 -23.12 -12.22
CA ASP A 76 6.56 -23.79 -11.70
C ASP A 76 7.86 -23.13 -12.17
N MET A 77 7.89 -21.79 -12.22
CA MET A 77 9.08 -21.08 -12.65
C MET A 77 10.22 -21.34 -11.67
N SER A 78 11.40 -21.63 -12.22
CA SER A 78 12.62 -21.84 -11.44
C SER A 78 13.11 -20.52 -10.82
N TYR A 79 13.58 -20.59 -9.57
CA TYR A 79 14.16 -19.44 -8.86
C TYR A 79 15.32 -18.78 -9.61
N LYS A 80 16.11 -19.60 -10.32
CA LYS A 80 17.22 -19.12 -11.16
C LYS A 80 16.78 -18.14 -12.23
N LEU A 81 15.51 -18.21 -12.66
CA LEU A 81 14.92 -17.30 -13.63
C LEU A 81 14.16 -16.15 -12.96
N THR A 82 13.46 -16.44 -11.87
CA THR A 82 12.61 -15.46 -11.18
C THR A 82 13.39 -14.34 -10.50
N ILE A 83 14.55 -14.63 -9.91
CA ILE A 83 15.37 -13.63 -9.21
C ILE A 83 15.92 -12.58 -10.19
N PRO A 84 16.59 -12.96 -11.31
CA PRO A 84 17.03 -12.00 -12.32
C PRO A 84 15.89 -11.16 -12.91
N GLN A 85 14.74 -11.76 -13.21
CA GLN A 85 13.58 -11.03 -13.71
C GLN A 85 13.08 -9.99 -12.70
N THR A 86 13.01 -10.36 -11.43
CA THR A 86 12.63 -9.43 -10.35
C THR A 86 13.65 -8.30 -10.21
N HIS A 87 14.93 -8.60 -10.39
CA HIS A 87 16.00 -7.62 -10.40
C HIS A 87 15.86 -6.65 -11.59
N GLU A 88 15.65 -7.14 -12.81
CA GLU A 88 15.42 -6.32 -14.01
C GLU A 88 14.20 -5.40 -13.85
N LEU A 89 13.12 -5.88 -13.24
CA LEU A 89 11.95 -5.06 -12.92
C LEU A 89 12.27 -3.89 -11.96
N CYS A 90 13.37 -3.93 -11.21
CA CYS A 90 13.81 -2.80 -10.39
C CYS A 90 14.48 -1.69 -11.21
N TYR A 91 14.85 -1.94 -12.46
CA TYR A 91 15.46 -0.94 -13.36
C TYR A 91 14.45 -0.30 -14.33
N THR A 92 13.21 -0.77 -14.35
CA THR A 92 12.15 -0.21 -15.23
C THR A 92 11.43 1.01 -14.64
N PHE A 93 11.98 1.60 -13.56
CA PHE A 93 11.38 2.76 -12.90
C PHE A 93 11.73 4.08 -13.62
N VAL A 94 10.77 4.68 -14.32
CA VAL A 94 10.99 5.81 -15.25
C VAL A 94 11.51 7.10 -14.63
N ARG A 95 11.39 7.28 -13.31
CA ARG A 95 11.87 8.51 -12.63
C ARG A 95 13.32 8.43 -12.16
N SER A 96 13.97 7.28 -12.34
CA SER A 96 15.34 7.03 -11.88
C SER A 96 16.15 6.39 -13.00
N THR A 97 17.38 6.84 -13.18
CA THR A 97 18.36 6.18 -14.07
C THR A 97 19.11 5.06 -13.38
N VAL A 98 18.87 4.84 -12.08
CA VAL A 98 19.45 3.77 -11.26
C VAL A 98 18.37 2.81 -10.74
N GLY A 99 18.77 1.57 -10.47
CA GLY A 99 17.89 0.54 -9.89
C GLY A 99 17.26 1.00 -8.57
N VAL A 100 15.95 0.81 -8.44
CA VAL A 100 15.21 1.12 -7.20
C VAL A 100 15.23 -0.06 -6.23
N SER A 101 14.89 0.19 -4.96
CA SER A 101 15.01 -0.83 -3.89
C SER A 101 14.07 -2.03 -3.98
N TYR A 102 13.05 -2.00 -4.84
CA TYR A 102 12.09 -3.09 -5.05
C TYR A 102 11.40 -2.90 -6.42
N ALA A 103 10.74 -3.94 -6.92
CA ALA A 103 10.17 -3.98 -8.28
C ALA A 103 9.34 -2.72 -8.61
N ALA A 104 9.59 -2.15 -9.80
CA ALA A 104 8.96 -0.90 -10.23
C ALA A 104 7.41 -0.92 -10.21
N PRO A 105 6.71 -2.00 -10.56
CA PRO A 105 5.25 -2.06 -10.47
C PRO A 105 4.71 -1.79 -9.06
N ALA A 106 5.35 -2.40 -8.04
CA ALA A 106 4.99 -2.15 -6.64
C ALA A 106 5.32 -0.72 -6.22
N TYR A 107 6.43 -0.16 -6.73
CA TYR A 107 6.80 1.24 -6.50
C TYR A 107 5.76 2.21 -7.08
N TYR A 108 5.25 1.93 -8.29
CA TYR A 108 4.18 2.71 -8.91
C TYR A 108 2.88 2.62 -8.11
N ALA A 109 2.53 1.43 -7.61
CA ALA A 109 1.36 1.27 -6.74
C ALA A 109 1.46 2.13 -5.48
N ASP A 110 2.63 2.21 -4.84
CA ASP A 110 2.84 3.08 -3.67
C ASP A 110 2.69 4.56 -4.03
N ARG A 111 3.22 4.99 -5.18
CA ARG A 111 3.08 6.37 -5.67
C ARG A 111 1.63 6.72 -6.03
N LEU A 112 0.89 5.79 -6.61
CA LEU A 112 -0.54 5.93 -6.87
C LEU A 112 -1.31 6.04 -5.56
N CYS A 113 -1.04 5.18 -4.59
CA CYS A 113 -1.65 5.27 -3.26
C CYS A 113 -1.34 6.61 -2.56
N GLU A 114 -0.10 7.10 -2.64
CA GLU A 114 0.29 8.41 -2.12
C GLU A 114 -0.51 9.53 -2.79
N ARG A 115 -0.63 9.50 -4.12
CA ARG A 115 -1.43 10.47 -4.87
C ARG A 115 -2.92 10.38 -4.54
N GLY A 116 -3.46 9.17 -4.41
CA GLY A 116 -4.84 8.92 -4.01
C GLY A 116 -5.13 9.47 -2.61
N ARG A 117 -4.17 9.36 -1.69
CA ARG A 117 -4.27 9.98 -0.36
C ARG A 117 -4.38 11.51 -0.43
N HIS A 118 -3.68 12.15 -1.36
CA HIS A 118 -3.79 13.59 -1.57
C HIS A 118 -5.18 13.99 -2.09
N TYR A 119 -5.72 13.25 -3.05
CA TYR A 119 -7.05 13.53 -3.57
C TYR A 119 -8.16 13.27 -2.54
N LEU A 120 -7.96 12.26 -1.70
CA LEU A 120 -8.91 11.93 -0.63
C LEU A 120 -8.70 12.77 0.64
N ARG A 121 -7.71 13.68 0.65
CA ARG A 121 -7.29 14.39 1.86
C ARG A 121 -8.44 15.17 2.48
N ASP A 122 -9.17 15.92 1.68
CA ASP A 122 -10.26 16.76 2.17
C ASP A 122 -11.33 15.90 2.83
N TYR A 123 -11.66 14.73 2.27
CA TYR A 123 -12.65 13.79 2.81
C TYR A 123 -12.29 13.20 4.18
N PHE A 124 -11.01 13.17 4.55
CA PHE A 124 -10.54 12.54 5.79
C PHE A 124 -9.96 13.53 6.82
N ILE A 125 -9.58 14.74 6.40
CA ILE A 125 -8.98 15.77 7.27
C ILE A 125 -9.84 17.03 7.20
N LYS A 126 -10.08 17.67 8.35
CA LYS A 126 -10.79 18.95 8.42
C LYS A 126 -9.99 20.04 7.70
N THR A 127 -10.30 20.29 6.43
CA THR A 127 -9.78 21.41 5.63
C THR A 127 -10.87 22.46 5.42
N GLN A 128 -10.49 23.73 5.20
CA GLN A 128 -11.43 24.83 5.04
C GLN A 128 -12.31 24.72 3.77
N GLN A 129 -11.84 24.00 2.75
CA GLN A 129 -12.54 23.82 1.48
C GLN A 129 -13.70 22.80 1.57
N GLY A 130 -13.70 21.91 2.56
CA GLY A 130 -14.67 20.81 2.67
C GLY A 130 -15.84 21.06 3.63
N LYS A 131 -16.22 22.31 3.93
CA LYS A 131 -17.17 22.62 5.02
C LYS A 131 -18.56 21.98 4.82
N ALA A 132 -19.12 22.02 3.60
CA ALA A 132 -20.49 21.59 3.34
C ALA A 132 -20.75 20.10 3.64
N TRP A 133 -19.95 19.18 3.08
CA TRP A 133 -20.12 17.74 3.35
C TRP A 133 -19.60 17.33 4.76
N GLN A 134 -18.71 18.12 5.36
CA GLN A 134 -18.25 17.89 6.75
C GLN A 134 -19.39 18.12 7.76
N GLU A 135 -20.23 19.13 7.53
CA GLU A 135 -21.41 19.39 8.35
C GLU A 135 -22.40 18.22 8.28
N GLU A 136 -22.68 17.73 7.07
CA GLU A 136 -23.55 16.56 6.86
C GLU A 136 -22.98 15.30 7.54
N LEU A 137 -21.67 15.07 7.48
CA LEU A 137 -21.02 14.00 8.22
C LEU A 137 -21.13 14.14 9.74
N ASP A 138 -20.96 15.35 10.24
CA ASP A 138 -21.05 15.61 11.67
C ASP A 138 -22.49 15.43 12.16
N ASP A 139 -23.50 15.72 11.33
CA ASP A 139 -24.91 15.36 11.57
C ASP A 139 -25.14 13.85 11.59
N ILE A 140 -24.62 13.11 10.61
CA ILE A 140 -24.71 11.65 10.58
C ILE A 140 -24.05 11.06 11.83
N LYS A 141 -22.89 11.58 12.25
CA LYS A 141 -22.21 11.16 13.49
C LYS A 141 -23.08 11.41 14.71
N ARG A 142 -23.67 12.61 14.82
CA ARG A 142 -24.56 13.00 15.93
C ARG A 142 -25.80 12.10 16.00
N ASN A 143 -26.49 11.94 14.87
CA ASN A 143 -27.71 11.14 14.77
C ASN A 143 -27.46 9.66 15.09
N THR A 144 -26.38 9.09 14.54
CA THR A 144 -25.99 7.70 14.81
C THR A 144 -25.67 7.47 16.29
N GLU A 145 -24.96 8.41 16.93
CA GLU A 145 -24.62 8.33 18.35
C GLU A 145 -25.85 8.44 19.24
N GLN A 146 -26.80 9.33 18.90
CA GLN A 146 -28.07 9.46 19.60
C GLN A 146 -28.92 8.19 19.48
N GLN A 147 -29.04 7.62 18.27
CA GLN A 147 -29.77 6.35 18.06
C GLN A 147 -29.15 5.21 18.86
N ALA A 148 -27.82 5.08 18.86
CA ALA A 148 -27.11 4.07 19.65
C ALA A 148 -27.31 4.29 21.17
N LYS A 149 -27.33 5.55 21.63
CA LYS A 149 -27.64 5.89 23.03
C LYS A 149 -29.07 5.48 23.41
N ARG A 150 -30.07 5.80 22.58
CA ARG A 150 -31.48 5.41 22.80
C ARG A 150 -31.64 3.89 22.90
N LYS A 151 -31.03 3.14 21.98
CA LYS A 151 -31.04 1.66 22.00
C LYS A 151 -30.37 1.07 23.26
N ARG A 152 -29.29 1.68 23.75
CA ARG A 152 -28.64 1.25 25.01
C ARG A 152 -29.53 1.47 26.22
N VAL A 153 -30.16 2.64 26.32
CA VAL A 153 -31.05 2.99 27.44
C VAL A 153 -32.25 2.06 27.48
N SER A 154 -32.90 1.84 26.33
CA SER A 154 -34.07 0.95 26.23
C SER A 154 -33.74 -0.51 26.58
N ARG A 155 -32.56 -1.02 26.18
CA ARG A 155 -32.22 -2.45 26.36
C ARG A 155 -31.60 -2.79 27.72
N TRP A 156 -30.87 -1.87 28.35
CA TRP A 156 -30.03 -2.18 29.52
C TRP A 156 -30.18 -1.19 30.70
N GLY A 157 -31.02 -0.16 30.56
CA GLY A 157 -31.15 0.91 31.55
C GLY A 157 -29.96 1.88 31.59
N ARG A 158 -30.10 2.99 32.33
CA ARG A 158 -29.12 4.10 32.34
C ARG A 158 -27.75 3.72 32.94
N ASN A 159 -27.70 2.71 33.80
CA ASN A 159 -26.51 2.43 34.62
C ASN A 159 -25.42 1.60 33.90
N LYS A 160 -25.71 0.99 32.74
CA LYS A 160 -24.77 0.09 32.01
C LYS A 160 -24.26 0.65 30.66
N ILE A 161 -24.33 1.97 30.46
CA ILE A 161 -24.11 2.64 29.16
C ILE A 161 -22.64 2.64 28.72
N HIS A 162 -21.68 2.77 29.64
CA HIS A 162 -20.28 3.12 29.31
C HIS A 162 -19.53 1.99 28.60
N ARG A 163 -19.61 0.74 29.10
CA ARG A 163 -18.90 -0.43 28.54
C ARG A 163 -19.32 -0.75 27.09
N LYS A 164 -20.58 -0.45 26.73
CA LYS A 164 -21.13 -0.71 25.39
C LYS A 164 -20.81 0.40 24.38
N LYS A 165 -20.44 1.60 24.82
CA LYS A 165 -20.02 2.72 23.95
C LYS A 165 -18.85 2.34 23.02
N LYS A 166 -17.91 1.54 23.52
CA LYS A 166 -16.73 1.08 22.78
C LYS A 166 -17.09 0.14 21.61
N SER A 167 -18.11 -0.69 21.78
CA SER A 167 -18.63 -1.58 20.72
C SER A 167 -19.32 -0.78 19.61
N ASP A 168 -20.13 0.22 19.99
CA ASP A 168 -20.86 1.07 19.04
C ASP A 168 -19.92 2.01 18.28
N ALA A 169 -18.80 2.41 18.89
CA ALA A 169 -17.81 3.29 18.26
C ALA A 169 -17.24 2.70 16.97
N ARG A 170 -17.02 1.37 16.91
CA ARG A 170 -16.55 0.69 15.68
C ARG A 170 -17.61 0.75 14.58
N ARG A 171 -18.88 0.48 14.92
CA ARG A 171 -20.01 0.54 13.99
C ARG A 171 -20.21 1.96 13.46
N LYS A 172 -20.15 2.97 14.34
CA LYS A 172 -20.21 4.39 13.95
C LYS A 172 -19.10 4.75 12.97
N ARG A 173 -17.85 4.39 13.28
CA ARG A 173 -16.70 4.64 12.39
C ARG A 173 -16.90 3.99 11.02
N ARG A 174 -17.42 2.75 10.97
CA ARG A 174 -17.73 2.06 9.73
C ARG A 174 -18.80 2.79 8.92
N GLN A 175 -19.93 3.16 9.54
CA GLN A 175 -21.00 3.89 8.87
C GLN A 175 -20.54 5.25 8.32
N CYS A 176 -19.78 6.03 9.11
CA CYS A 176 -19.21 7.28 8.63
C CYS A 176 -18.26 7.05 7.46
N LYS A 177 -17.38 6.04 7.56
CA LYS A 177 -16.45 5.69 6.47
C LYS A 177 -17.20 5.28 5.20
N ASP A 178 -18.23 4.46 5.32
CA ASP A 178 -19.03 3.99 4.19
C ASP A 178 -19.74 5.15 3.50
N TRP A 179 -20.27 6.11 4.27
CA TRP A 179 -20.87 7.33 3.73
C TRP A 179 -19.82 8.21 3.03
N THR A 180 -18.68 8.49 3.68
CA THR A 180 -17.61 9.32 3.10
C THR A 180 -17.11 8.72 1.79
N MET A 181 -16.92 7.40 1.75
CA MET A 181 -16.47 6.72 0.53
C MET A 181 -17.54 6.73 -0.57
N ARG A 182 -18.84 6.71 -0.23
CA ARG A 182 -19.91 6.85 -1.22
C ARG A 182 -19.91 8.24 -1.84
N TYR A 183 -19.81 9.28 -1.02
CA TYR A 183 -19.73 10.67 -1.49
C TYR A 183 -18.47 10.90 -2.34
N ALA A 184 -17.30 10.44 -1.88
CA ALA A 184 -16.09 10.53 -2.67
C ALA A 184 -16.27 9.82 -4.02
N LYS A 185 -16.85 8.62 -4.06
CA LYS A 185 -17.09 7.92 -5.33
C LYS A 185 -17.99 8.70 -6.30
N SER A 186 -19.03 9.38 -5.82
CA SER A 186 -19.87 10.19 -6.72
C SER A 186 -19.10 11.35 -7.34
N GLU A 187 -18.19 11.97 -6.59
CA GLU A 187 -17.32 13.06 -7.06
C GLU A 187 -16.19 12.56 -7.97
N PHE A 188 -15.57 11.42 -7.65
CA PHE A 188 -14.46 10.88 -8.46
C PHE A 188 -14.94 10.27 -9.78
N TYR A 189 -16.14 9.72 -9.84
CA TYR A 189 -16.64 9.03 -11.05
C TYR A 189 -17.75 9.82 -11.77
N VAL A 190 -17.70 11.16 -11.72
CA VAL A 190 -18.69 12.05 -12.40
C VAL A 190 -18.78 11.75 -13.90
N HIS A 191 -17.68 11.38 -14.54
CA HIS A 191 -17.62 11.11 -15.98
C HIS A 191 -17.93 9.65 -16.36
N GLY A 192 -18.22 8.78 -15.38
CA GLY A 192 -18.40 7.33 -15.56
C GLY A 192 -17.21 6.52 -15.03
N LYS A 193 -17.44 5.23 -14.77
CA LYS A 193 -16.45 4.34 -14.13
C LYS A 193 -15.16 4.14 -14.95
N ASP A 194 -15.26 4.21 -16.28
CA ASP A 194 -14.16 3.97 -17.21
C ASP A 194 -13.48 5.27 -17.70
N LYS A 195 -13.87 6.43 -17.14
CA LYS A 195 -13.34 7.74 -17.52
C LYS A 195 -12.54 8.36 -16.39
N ASN A 196 -11.57 9.19 -16.75
CA ASN A 196 -10.74 9.87 -15.77
C ASN A 196 -11.59 10.84 -14.92
N PRO A 197 -11.40 10.87 -13.58
CA PRO A 197 -12.11 11.76 -12.66
C PRO A 197 -12.05 13.25 -12.98
N TRP A 198 -10.97 13.71 -13.62
CA TRP A 198 -10.68 15.14 -13.75
C TRP A 198 -11.17 15.75 -15.06
N HIS A 199 -11.11 14.99 -16.15
CA HIS A 199 -11.64 15.42 -17.44
C HIS A 199 -11.82 14.23 -18.40
N PRO A 200 -12.92 14.16 -19.17
CA PRO A 200 -13.15 13.06 -20.11
C PRO A 200 -12.06 12.97 -21.20
N ASN A 201 -11.47 14.08 -21.63
CA ASN A 201 -10.43 14.05 -22.69
C ASN A 201 -9.10 13.44 -22.24
N VAL A 202 -8.81 13.38 -20.92
CA VAL A 202 -7.59 12.72 -20.42
C VAL A 202 -7.82 11.24 -20.11
N SER A 203 -9.03 10.71 -20.33
CA SER A 203 -9.35 9.29 -20.15
C SER A 203 -8.50 8.33 -20.99
N LYS A 204 -7.97 8.79 -22.13
CA LYS A 204 -7.10 8.03 -23.03
C LYS A 204 -5.61 8.13 -22.70
N THR A 205 -5.24 8.95 -21.71
CA THR A 205 -3.84 9.10 -21.29
C THR A 205 -3.48 8.11 -20.20
N MET A 206 -2.19 7.81 -20.03
CA MET A 206 -1.65 6.82 -19.08
C MET A 206 -1.97 7.12 -17.60
N PHE A 207 -2.64 8.23 -17.29
CA PHE A 207 -3.15 8.57 -15.97
C PHE A 207 -4.53 7.93 -15.72
N GLN A 208 -4.66 6.64 -15.98
CA GLN A 208 -5.74 5.85 -15.38
C GLN A 208 -5.31 5.47 -13.96
N MET A 209 -6.20 5.75 -13.01
CA MET A 209 -6.09 5.35 -11.61
C MET A 209 -7.11 4.26 -11.32
#